data_AF-D9WRD9-F1
#
_entry.id   AF-D9WRD9-F1
#
_cell.length_a   1.000
_cell.length_b   1.000
_cell.length_c   1.000
_cell.angle_alpha   90.00
_cell.angle_beta   90.00
_cell.angle_gamma   90.00
#
_symmetry.space_group_name_H-M   'P 1'
#
loop_
_entity.id
_entity.type
_entity.pdbx_description
1 polymer ?
#
loop_
_entity_poly.entity_id
_entity_poly.type
_entity_poly.pdbx_seq_one_letter_code
_entity_poly.pdbx_strand_id
1 'polypeptide(L)'
;MPDRTARDIEPPLRLLPWTTPDGKPCYLSSDDADSRLNRRADEVEALQLDMGTELLAHARALLGARTAHPGELRYLAHRLTEALRDALRIAESRGDRPAPAGNANAGARKAPACRNPAQPPTGS
;
A
#
# COMPACT_ATOMS: atom_id res chain seq x y z
N MET A 1 8.06 39.01 -5.67
CA MET A 1 7.26 37.91 -5.09
C MET A 1 6.76 37.08 -6.24
N PRO A 2 7.36 35.93 -6.58
CA PRO A 2 6.80 35.10 -7.64
C PRO A 2 5.61 34.29 -7.10
N ASP A 3 4.72 34.03 -8.04
CA ASP A 3 3.40 33.44 -7.94
C ASP A 3 3.38 32.10 -7.19
N ARG A 4 2.44 31.96 -6.23
CA ARG A 4 2.26 30.78 -5.38
C ARG A 4 1.33 29.74 -6.03
N THR A 5 0.78 30.00 -7.23
CA THR A 5 -0.28 29.17 -7.83
C THR A 5 0.21 28.09 -8.81
N ALA A 6 1.50 28.06 -9.16
CA ALA A 6 2.04 27.11 -10.15
C ALA A 6 2.46 25.73 -9.61
N ARG A 7 2.31 25.44 -8.32
CA ARG A 7 2.63 24.11 -7.74
C ARG A 7 1.42 23.19 -7.58
N ASP A 8 0.23 23.66 -7.93
CA ASP A 8 -1.02 23.04 -7.47
C ASP A 8 -1.82 22.36 -8.59
N ILE A 9 -1.22 21.83 -9.67
CA ILE A 9 -1.85 20.77 -10.50
C ILE A 9 -0.77 19.92 -11.19
N GLU A 10 0.15 19.30 -10.44
CA GLU A 10 0.72 18.06 -10.99
C GLU A 10 -0.29 16.95 -10.69
N PRO A 11 -0.83 16.28 -11.72
CA PRO A 11 -1.77 15.19 -11.49
C PRO A 11 -1.12 14.13 -10.61
N PRO A 12 -1.89 13.46 -9.73
CA PRO A 12 -1.32 12.48 -8.82
C PRO A 12 -0.51 11.44 -9.59
N LEU A 13 0.75 11.23 -9.21
CA LEU A 13 1.57 10.21 -9.84
C LEU A 13 1.35 8.88 -9.12
N ARG A 14 0.89 7.87 -9.85
CA ARG A 14 0.82 6.48 -9.36
C ARG A 14 2.18 5.83 -9.47
N LEU A 15 2.67 5.26 -8.39
CA LEU A 15 3.84 4.38 -8.40
C LEU A 15 3.47 3.03 -9.05
N LEU A 16 4.24 2.55 -10.02
CA LEU A 16 3.99 1.24 -10.63
C LEU A 16 4.61 0.10 -9.82
N PRO A 17 4.01 -1.10 -9.81
CA PRO A 17 4.48 -2.24 -9.01
C PRO A 17 5.81 -2.84 -9.52
N TRP A 18 6.26 -2.43 -10.71
CA TRP A 18 7.58 -2.77 -11.26
C TRP A 18 8.54 -1.58 -11.25
N THR A 19 9.83 -1.88 -11.38
CA THR A 19 10.91 -0.90 -11.56
C THR A 19 11.33 -0.82 -13.03
N THR A 20 12.11 0.21 -13.38
CA THR A 20 12.86 0.21 -14.64
C THR A 20 13.93 -0.88 -14.64
N PRO A 21 14.51 -1.22 -15.81
CA PRO A 21 15.65 -2.14 -15.88
C PRO A 21 16.84 -1.73 -15.00
N ASP A 22 17.03 -0.43 -14.78
CA ASP A 22 18.05 0.13 -13.89
C ASP A 22 17.66 0.09 -12.40
N GLY A 23 16.52 -0.53 -12.06
CA GLY A 23 16.03 -0.65 -10.69
C GLY A 23 15.38 0.61 -10.12
N LYS A 24 15.11 1.63 -10.94
CA LYS A 24 14.49 2.89 -10.47
C LYS A 24 12.96 2.76 -10.36
N PRO A 25 12.32 3.43 -9.39
CA PRO A 25 10.86 3.53 -9.34
C PRO A 25 10.29 4.13 -10.63
N CYS A 26 9.16 3.60 -11.10
CA CYS A 26 8.47 4.08 -12.29
C CYS A 26 7.10 4.66 -11.88
N TYR A 27 6.74 5.80 -12.45
CA TYR A 27 5.52 6.53 -12.11
C TYR A 27 4.66 6.74 -13.35
N LEU A 28 3.35 6.73 -13.18
CA LEU A 28 2.34 7.00 -14.21
C LEU A 28 1.47 8.18 -13.77
N SER A 29 1.16 9.11 -14.68
CA SER A 29 0.17 10.15 -14.40
C SER A 29 -1.21 9.52 -14.18
N SER A 30 -1.88 9.86 -13.07
CA SER A 30 -3.19 9.31 -12.73
C SER A 30 -4.36 10.02 -13.45
N ASP A 31 -4.09 10.78 -14.51
CA ASP A 31 -5.13 11.50 -15.27
C ASP A 31 -6.20 10.56 -15.87
N ASP A 32 -5.85 9.29 -16.05
CA ASP A 32 -6.75 8.26 -16.56
C ASP A 32 -6.62 6.95 -15.76
N ALA A 33 -7.52 6.78 -14.80
CA ALA A 33 -7.65 5.56 -13.99
C ALA A 33 -8.04 4.33 -14.83
N ASP A 34 -8.61 4.50 -16.03
CA ASP A 34 -8.98 3.39 -16.91
C ASP A 34 -7.91 3.08 -17.97
N SER A 35 -6.77 3.78 -17.91
CA SER A 35 -5.67 3.56 -18.84
C SER A 35 -5.18 2.12 -18.81
N ARG A 36 -4.75 1.62 -19.98
CA ARG A 36 -4.21 0.26 -20.14
C ARG A 36 -3.05 -0.03 -19.18
N LEU A 37 -2.27 0.98 -18.83
CA LEU A 37 -1.15 0.85 -17.90
C LEU A 37 -1.64 0.73 -16.45
N ASN A 38 -2.70 1.44 -16.05
CA ASN A 38 -3.29 1.30 -14.72
C ASN A 38 -3.87 -0.10 -14.52
N ARG A 39 -4.62 -0.62 -15.51
CA ARG A 39 -5.11 -2.01 -15.48
C ARG A 39 -3.98 -3.03 -15.40
N ARG A 40 -2.89 -2.79 -16.16
CA ARG A 40 -1.72 -3.67 -16.10
C ARG A 40 -1.03 -3.60 -14.73
N ALA A 41 -1.01 -2.43 -14.09
CA ALA A 41 -0.53 -2.30 -12.73
C ALA A 41 -1.39 -3.16 -11.80
N ASP A 42 -2.71 -3.00 -11.84
CA ASP A 42 -3.63 -3.76 -10.99
C ASP A 42 -3.50 -5.29 -11.18
N GLU A 43 -3.32 -5.78 -12.42
CA GLU A 43 -3.06 -7.19 -12.71
C GLU A 43 -1.76 -7.69 -12.05
N VAL A 44 -0.68 -6.92 -12.13
CA VAL A 44 0.61 -7.30 -11.52
C VAL A 44 0.52 -7.25 -10.01
N GLU A 45 -0.16 -6.26 -9.45
CA GLU A 45 -0.40 -6.16 -8.01
C GLU A 45 -1.18 -7.38 -7.50
N ALA A 46 -2.26 -7.76 -8.19
CA ALA A 46 -3.04 -8.94 -7.86
C ALA A 46 -2.18 -10.21 -7.87
N LEU A 47 -1.38 -10.41 -8.93
CA LEU A 47 -0.46 -11.54 -9.02
C LEU A 47 0.55 -11.57 -7.87
N GLN A 48 1.15 -10.44 -7.52
CA GLN A 48 2.09 -10.35 -6.40
C GLN A 48 1.44 -10.69 -5.05
N LEU A 49 0.19 -10.25 -4.83
CA LEU A 49 -0.55 -10.55 -3.61
C LEU A 49 -0.99 -12.03 -3.54
N ASP A 50 -1.36 -12.63 -4.66
CA ASP A 50 -1.68 -14.05 -4.74
C ASP A 50 -0.45 -14.91 -4.43
N MET A 51 0.70 -14.58 -5.04
CA MET A 51 1.98 -15.23 -4.72
C MET A 51 2.34 -15.06 -3.23
N GLY A 52 2.09 -13.87 -2.65
CA GLY A 52 2.26 -13.63 -1.22
C GLY A 52 1.37 -14.52 -0.36
N THR A 53 0.13 -14.75 -0.78
CA THR A 53 -0.83 -15.63 -0.10
C THR A 53 -0.35 -17.08 -0.10
N GLU A 54 0.13 -17.59 -1.23
CA GLU A 54 0.72 -18.92 -1.35
C GLU A 54 1.96 -19.07 -0.46
N LEU A 55 2.84 -18.06 -0.47
CA LEU A 55 4.03 -18.05 0.38
C LEU A 55 3.67 -18.07 1.87
N LEU A 56 2.65 -17.35 2.30
CA LEU A 56 2.17 -17.38 3.68
C LEU A 56 1.61 -18.75 4.07
N ALA A 57 0.92 -19.44 3.15
CA ALA A 57 0.46 -20.82 3.40
C ALA A 57 1.66 -21.77 3.58
N HIS A 58 2.68 -21.66 2.72
CA HIS A 58 3.91 -22.43 2.85
C HIS A 58 4.66 -22.11 4.15
N ALA A 59 4.73 -20.83 4.54
CA ALA A 59 5.35 -20.39 5.79
C ALA A 59 4.69 -21.04 7.00
N ARG A 60 3.36 -21.06 7.05
CA ARG A 60 2.60 -21.70 8.14
C ARG A 60 2.88 -23.19 8.22
N ALA A 61 2.94 -23.87 7.09
CA ALA A 61 3.25 -25.30 7.04
C ALA A 61 4.67 -25.58 7.55
N LEU A 62 5.68 -24.82 7.08
CA LEU A 62 7.07 -25.02 7.47
C LEU A 62 7.31 -24.69 8.95
N LEU A 63 6.72 -23.60 9.46
CA LEU A 63 6.83 -23.21 10.88
C LEU A 63 6.11 -24.19 11.82
N GLY A 64 5.10 -24.91 11.33
CA GLY A 64 4.45 -25.99 12.07
C GLY A 64 5.24 -27.30 12.11
N ALA A 65 6.23 -27.48 11.24
CA ALA A 65 7.05 -28.68 11.18
C ALA A 65 8.11 -28.69 12.29
N ARG A 66 8.16 -29.77 13.08
CA ARG A 66 9.16 -29.93 14.16
C ARG A 66 10.60 -30.09 13.67
N THR A 67 10.79 -30.32 12.37
CA THR A 67 12.07 -30.69 11.76
C THR A 67 12.54 -29.71 10.68
N ALA A 68 11.95 -28.50 10.61
CA ALA A 68 12.36 -27.50 9.63
C ALA A 68 13.86 -27.18 9.78
N HIS A 69 14.60 -27.28 8.68
CA HIS A 69 16.06 -27.07 8.72
C HIS A 69 16.37 -25.56 8.74
N PRO A 70 17.44 -25.10 9.44
CA PRO A 70 17.80 -23.68 9.47
C PRO A 70 17.96 -23.02 8.10
N GLY A 71 18.39 -23.79 7.08
CA GLY A 71 18.50 -23.32 5.69
C GLY A 71 17.14 -23.01 5.07
N GLU A 72 16.13 -23.84 5.31
CA GLU A 72 14.76 -23.65 4.81
C GLU A 72 14.12 -22.43 5.49
N LEU A 73 14.34 -22.25 6.79
CA LEU A 73 13.87 -21.08 7.53
C LEU A 73 14.52 -19.79 7.04
N ARG A 74 15.83 -19.81 6.73
CA ARG A 74 16.53 -18.64 6.17
C ARG A 74 16.03 -18.29 4.77
N TYR A 75 15.81 -19.30 3.92
CA TYR A 75 15.21 -19.11 2.61
C TYR A 75 13.79 -18.52 2.74
N LEU A 76 12.96 -19.10 3.61
CA LEU A 76 11.60 -18.61 3.86
C LEU A 76 11.61 -17.15 4.33
N ALA A 77 12.48 -16.79 5.27
CA ALA A 77 12.61 -15.42 5.77
C ALA A 77 12.98 -14.43 4.64
N HIS A 78 13.87 -14.84 3.72
CA HIS A 78 14.22 -14.02 2.57
C HIS A 78 13.02 -13.79 1.65
N ARG A 79 12.29 -14.86 1.30
CA ARG A 79 11.09 -14.78 0.46
C ARG A 79 9.99 -13.93 1.10
N LEU A 80 9.78 -14.05 2.41
CA LEU A 80 8.81 -13.23 3.15
C LEU A 80 9.20 -11.75 3.15
N THR A 81 10.50 -11.44 3.22
CA THR A 81 10.99 -10.06 3.15
C THR A 81 10.74 -9.46 1.76
N GLU A 82 10.96 -10.23 0.69
CA GLU A 82 10.65 -9.79 -0.68
C GLU A 82 9.14 -9.55 -0.86
N ALA A 83 8.30 -10.49 -0.44
CA ALA A 83 6.85 -10.35 -0.54
C ALA A 83 6.31 -9.16 0.27
N LEU A 84 6.88 -8.89 1.45
CA LEU A 84 6.50 -7.73 2.26
C LEU A 84 6.90 -6.42 1.58
N ARG A 85 8.10 -6.33 0.99
CA ARG A 85 8.52 -5.16 0.23
C ARG A 85 7.57 -4.90 -0.93
N ASP A 86 7.18 -5.94 -1.65
CA ASP A 86 6.25 -5.84 -2.77
C ASP A 86 4.86 -5.38 -2.28
N ALA A 87 4.32 -5.94 -1.20
CA ALA A 87 3.05 -5.49 -0.61
C ALA A 87 3.07 -4.01 -0.15
N LEU A 88 4.18 -3.55 0.44
CA LEU A 88 4.34 -2.14 0.81
C LEU A 88 4.36 -1.22 -0.42
N ARG A 89 4.99 -1.66 -1.51
CA ARG A 89 4.99 -0.94 -2.78
C ARG A 89 3.58 -0.83 -3.37
N ILE A 90 2.78 -1.88 -3.27
CA ILE A 90 1.37 -1.89 -3.71
C ILE A 90 0.53 -0.91 -2.87
N ALA A 91 0.71 -0.92 -1.54
CA ALA A 91 0.01 0.02 -0.67
C ALA A 91 0.37 1.49 -0.99
N GLU A 92 1.64 1.77 -1.31
CA GLU A 92 2.08 3.09 -1.75
C GLU A 92 1.53 3.47 -3.15
N SER A 93 1.53 2.52 -4.09
CA SER A 93 0.90 2.65 -5.42
C SER A 93 -0.56 3.08 -5.33
N ARG A 94 -1.32 2.48 -4.40
CA ARG A 94 -2.74 2.76 -4.20
C ARG A 94 -3.03 4.02 -3.36
N GLY A 95 -1.99 4.65 -2.80
CA GLY A 95 -2.16 5.73 -1.83
C GLY A 95 -2.68 5.27 -0.45
N ASP A 96 -2.80 3.96 -0.24
CA ASP A 96 -3.36 3.33 0.97
C ASP A 96 -2.31 3.14 2.09
N ARG A 97 -1.19 3.85 2.03
CA ARG A 97 -0.09 3.63 2.98
C ARG A 97 -0.57 3.91 4.42
N PRO A 98 -0.50 2.92 5.35
CA PRO A 98 -0.67 3.23 6.76
C PRO A 98 0.43 4.20 7.16
N ALA A 99 0.03 5.33 7.76
CA ALA A 99 0.97 6.36 8.19
C ALA A 99 2.13 5.71 8.97
N PRO A 100 3.39 6.15 8.75
CA PRO A 100 4.50 5.65 9.57
C PRO A 100 4.12 5.87 11.03
N ALA A 101 4.25 4.83 11.86
CA ALA A 101 4.00 4.94 13.29
C ALA A 101 4.83 6.12 13.81
N GLY A 102 4.15 7.24 14.04
CA GLY A 102 4.77 8.49 14.40
C GLY A 102 5.64 8.24 15.62
N ASN A 103 6.85 8.79 15.58
CA ASN A 103 7.56 9.17 16.79
C ASN A 103 6.54 9.78 17.76
N ALA A 104 6.18 9.01 18.80
CA ALA A 104 5.26 9.46 19.83
C ALA A 104 5.97 10.56 20.62
N ASN A 105 5.89 11.80 20.14
CA ASN A 105 5.94 12.97 21.01
C ASN A 105 5.32 14.21 20.36
N ALA A 106 4.51 14.87 21.18
CA ALA A 106 3.74 16.10 20.94
C ALA A 106 2.62 15.93 19.88
N GLY A 107 1.37 15.64 20.23
CA GLY A 107 0.61 16.17 21.35
C GLY A 107 -0.30 17.30 20.86
N ALA A 108 -1.49 16.95 20.38
CA ALA A 108 -2.67 17.80 20.45
C ALA A 108 -3.92 16.94 20.21
N ARG A 109 -4.56 16.58 21.32
CA ARG A 109 -5.91 16.02 21.36
C ARG A 109 -6.89 17.08 20.85
N LYS A 110 -7.73 16.74 19.86
CA LYS A 110 -9.20 16.79 19.95
C LYS A 110 -9.86 16.27 18.67
N ALA A 111 -10.48 15.10 18.80
CA ALA A 111 -11.81 14.84 18.24
C ALA A 111 -12.65 14.31 19.42
N PRO A 112 -14.00 14.39 19.44
CA PRO A 112 -14.86 14.59 18.27
C PRO A 112 -16.02 15.58 18.51
N ALA A 113 -16.77 15.87 17.46
CA ALA A 113 -18.20 16.07 17.58
C ALA A 113 -18.89 15.37 16.41
N CYS A 114 -19.17 14.07 16.59
CA CYS A 114 -20.20 13.39 15.83
C CYS A 114 -21.53 14.06 16.18
N ARG A 115 -22.16 14.73 15.22
CA ARG A 115 -23.54 15.20 15.38
C ARG A 115 -24.45 13.98 15.24
N ASN A 116 -25.21 13.66 16.29
CA ASN A 116 -26.11 12.50 16.34
C ASN A 116 -27.40 12.76 15.51
N PRO A 117 -28.03 11.75 14.91
CA PRO A 117 -29.25 11.85 14.13
C PRO A 117 -30.46 11.76 15.07
N ALA A 118 -31.02 12.91 15.45
CA ALA A 118 -32.32 13.01 16.09
C ALA A 118 -32.90 14.41 15.84
N GLN A 119 -33.57 14.60 14.71
CA GLN A 119 -34.56 15.66 14.54
C GLN A 119 -35.88 15.03 14.09
N PRO A 120 -36.98 15.18 14.85
CA PRO A 120 -38.29 14.65 14.48
C PRO A 120 -38.95 15.47 13.34
N PRO A 121 -39.94 14.91 12.61
CA PRO A 121 -40.60 15.60 11.51
C PRO A 121 -41.46 16.75 12.03
N THR A 122 -41.25 17.95 11.49
CA THR A 122 -42.17 19.08 11.67
C THR A 122 -43.32 18.94 10.68
N GLY A 123 -44.53 18.71 11.20
CA GLY A 123 -45.77 18.83 10.44
C GLY A 123 -46.43 20.19 10.67
N SER A 124 -47.01 20.75 9.61
CA SER A 124 -48.34 21.38 9.56
C SER A 124 -48.77 21.46 8.11
#